data_AF-A0A1V4JKM6-F1
#
_entry.id   AF-A0A1V4JKM6-F1
#
_cell.length_a   1.000
_cell.length_b   1.000
_cell.length_c   1.000
_cell.angle_alpha   90.00
_cell.angle_beta   90.00
_cell.angle_gamma   90.00
#
_symmetry.space_group_name_H-M   'P 1'
#
loop_
_entity.id
_entity.type
_entity.pdbx_description
1 polymer ?
#
loop_
_entity_poly.entity_id
_entity_poly.type
_entity_poly.pdbx_seq_one_letter_code
_entity_poly.pdbx_strand_id
1 'polypeptide(L)'
;MIRILSFLPQLSPPAPLGSSSKGGNQAGPVRREKMSAPTMEERKACWGARDEFWQCLDRHGEDGSKCAELRRGFEGRCPQQWVKYFDKRRDFLKYKKKLETEGYGPPEAAGKS
;
A
#
# COMPACT_ATOMS: atom_id res chain seq x y z
N MET A 1 10.96 22.34 25.05
CA MET A 1 10.61 20.91 25.17
C MET A 1 9.24 20.70 24.56
N ILE A 2 9.16 20.49 23.24
CA ILE A 2 7.88 20.41 22.53
C ILE A 2 7.57 18.93 22.31
N ARG A 3 6.71 18.37 23.17
CA ARG A 3 6.09 17.06 22.97
C ARG A 3 5.00 17.22 21.91
N ILE A 4 5.38 17.17 20.64
CA ILE A 4 4.41 16.89 19.57
C ILE A 4 4.11 15.40 19.65
N LEU A 5 3.11 15.07 20.49
CA LEU A 5 2.51 13.76 20.49
C LEU A 5 1.88 13.53 19.12
N SER A 6 2.54 12.65 18.38
CA SER A 6 2.02 11.79 17.33
C SER A 6 0.54 11.45 17.53
N PHE A 7 -0.34 12.21 16.90
CA PHE A 7 -1.69 11.75 16.56
C PHE A 7 -1.78 11.71 15.03
N LEU A 8 -1.13 10.69 14.46
CA LEU A 8 -1.45 10.24 13.12
C LEU A 8 -2.90 9.75 13.15
N PRO A 9 -3.82 10.28 12.33
CA PRO A 9 -5.17 9.74 12.24
C PRO A 9 -5.07 8.29 11.75
N GLN A 10 -5.41 7.38 12.65
CA GLN A 10 -5.60 5.96 12.45
C GLN A 10 -6.75 5.76 11.45
N LEU A 11 -6.43 5.85 10.15
CA LEU A 11 -7.35 5.47 9.08
C LEU A 11 -7.26 3.94 8.85
N SER A 12 -7.47 3.18 9.91
CA SER A 12 -7.77 1.75 9.85
C SER A 12 -9.27 1.59 10.11
N PRO A 13 -10.10 1.32 9.09
CA PRO A 13 -11.47 0.88 9.36
C PRO A 13 -11.46 -0.49 10.06
N PRO A 14 -12.41 -0.77 10.96
CA PRO A 14 -12.47 -2.02 11.71
C PRO A 14 -12.62 -3.22 10.78
N ALA A 15 -11.87 -4.28 11.07
CA ALA A 15 -12.01 -5.57 10.40
C ALA A 15 -13.41 -6.15 10.67
N PRO A 16 -14.21 -6.47 9.64
CA PRO A 16 -15.35 -7.35 9.83
C PRO A 16 -14.84 -8.80 9.89
N LEU A 17 -14.99 -9.41 11.07
CA LEU A 17 -15.03 -10.86 11.24
C LEU A 17 -16.07 -11.43 10.27
N GLY A 18 -15.66 -12.50 9.59
CA GLY A 18 -16.22 -12.89 8.30
C GLY A 18 -17.69 -13.30 8.28
N SER A 19 -18.19 -13.48 7.06
CA SER A 19 -19.09 -14.59 6.78
C SER A 19 -19.07 -14.93 5.29
N SER A 20 -19.13 -16.22 5.05
CA SER A 20 -19.27 -16.94 3.79
C SER A 20 -20.49 -16.47 2.98
N SER A 21 -20.44 -16.48 1.64
CA SER A 21 -21.39 -17.22 0.77
C SER A 21 -21.31 -16.79 -0.71
N LYS A 22 -21.53 -17.79 -1.57
CA LYS A 22 -21.55 -17.83 -3.05
C LYS A 22 -22.31 -16.71 -3.77
N GLY A 23 -21.90 -16.43 -5.02
CA GLY A 23 -22.82 -15.92 -6.05
C GLY A 23 -22.13 -15.56 -7.38
N GLY A 24 -22.23 -16.42 -8.38
CA GLY A 24 -21.87 -16.11 -9.76
C GLY A 24 -23.05 -15.57 -10.58
N ASN A 25 -22.72 -15.07 -11.77
CA ASN A 25 -23.55 -14.65 -12.92
C ASN A 25 -23.88 -13.15 -13.02
N GLN A 26 -23.33 -12.46 -14.03
CA GLN A 26 -24.06 -12.19 -15.29
C GLN A 26 -23.21 -11.42 -16.31
N ALA A 27 -23.31 -11.88 -17.56
CA ALA A 27 -22.80 -11.24 -18.77
C ALA A 27 -23.73 -10.09 -19.21
N GLY A 28 -23.15 -9.00 -19.69
CA GLY A 28 -23.84 -7.86 -20.32
C GLY A 28 -22.90 -7.06 -21.24
N PRO A 29 -23.42 -6.41 -22.30
CA PRO A 29 -22.61 -5.93 -23.43
C PRO A 29 -21.90 -4.59 -23.17
N VAL A 30 -20.69 -4.52 -23.70
CA VAL A 30 -19.62 -3.53 -23.52
C VAL A 30 -20.00 -2.12 -23.99
N ARG A 31 -19.84 -1.08 -23.12
CA ARG A 31 -19.60 0.32 -23.53
C ARG A 31 -18.73 1.11 -22.52
N ARG A 32 -17.57 1.56 -23.04
CA ARG A 32 -16.71 2.71 -22.65
C ARG A 32 -16.03 2.69 -21.28
N GLU A 33 -14.70 2.52 -21.31
CA GLU A 33 -13.71 2.65 -20.23
C GLU A 33 -13.81 3.98 -19.47
N LYS A 34 -14.65 3.99 -18.43
CA LYS A 34 -14.44 4.75 -17.21
C LYS A 34 -14.31 3.70 -16.13
N MET A 35 -13.19 3.71 -15.42
CA MET A 35 -12.91 2.83 -14.29
C MET A 35 -14.15 2.80 -13.38
N SER A 36 -14.95 1.74 -13.48
CA SER A 36 -16.03 1.48 -12.55
C SER A 36 -15.40 1.52 -11.17
N ALA A 37 -15.96 2.31 -10.26
CA ALA A 37 -15.46 2.33 -8.89
C ALA A 37 -15.41 0.88 -8.39
N PRO A 38 -14.25 0.38 -7.94
CA PRO A 38 -14.13 -1.01 -7.52
C PRO A 38 -15.15 -1.26 -6.43
N THR A 39 -15.87 -2.37 -6.54
CA THR A 39 -16.84 -2.80 -5.54
C THR A 39 -16.15 -2.92 -4.17
N MET A 40 -16.94 -2.87 -3.10
CA MET A 40 -16.40 -3.00 -1.75
C MET A 40 -15.62 -4.31 -1.55
N GLU A 41 -16.01 -5.39 -2.22
CA GLU A 41 -15.32 -6.68 -2.18
C GLU A 41 -13.99 -6.65 -2.94
N GLU A 42 -13.95 -6.08 -4.15
CA GLU A 42 -12.70 -5.92 -4.91
C GLU A 42 -11.69 -5.04 -4.14
N ARG A 43 -12.18 -4.00 -3.46
CA ARG A 43 -11.35 -3.16 -2.60
C ARG A 43 -10.74 -3.96 -1.43
N LYS A 44 -11.55 -4.79 -0.77
CA LYS A 44 -11.09 -5.66 0.32
C LYS A 44 -10.07 -6.69 -0.18
N ALA A 45 -10.34 -7.32 -1.32
CA ALA A 45 -9.44 -8.30 -1.93
C ALA A 45 -8.10 -7.66 -2.33
N CYS A 46 -8.12 -6.45 -2.88
CA CYS A 46 -6.94 -5.66 -3.17
C CYS A 46 -6.12 -5.37 -1.90
N TRP A 47 -6.76 -4.89 -0.83
CA TRP A 47 -6.07 -4.60 0.42
C TRP A 47 -5.50 -5.86 1.09
N GLY A 48 -6.18 -7.00 0.99
CA GLY A 48 -5.65 -8.29 1.46
C GLY A 48 -4.37 -8.69 0.73
N ALA A 49 -4.41 -8.73 -0.61
CA ALA A 49 -3.26 -9.11 -1.43
C ALA A 49 -2.05 -8.17 -1.24
N ARG A 50 -2.34 -6.89 -1.01
CA ARG A 50 -1.38 -5.85 -0.69
C ARG A 50 -0.65 -6.14 0.63
N ASP A 51 -1.38 -6.47 1.68
CA ASP A 51 -0.82 -6.79 3.00
C ASP A 51 -0.02 -8.09 2.96
N GLU A 52 -0.46 -9.10 2.21
CA GLU A 52 0.31 -10.34 2.00
C GLU A 52 1.66 -10.05 1.31
N PHE A 53 1.64 -9.23 0.26
CA PHE A 53 2.86 -8.79 -0.44
C PHE A 53 3.82 -8.03 0.49
N TRP A 54 3.31 -7.13 1.34
CA TRP A 54 4.17 -6.39 2.28
C TRP A 54 4.70 -7.22 3.43
N GLN A 55 3.91 -8.13 3.98
CA GLN A 55 4.40 -9.09 4.99
C GLN A 55 5.51 -9.97 4.43
N CYS A 56 5.41 -10.36 3.14
CA CYS A 56 6.49 -11.07 2.48
C CYS A 56 7.77 -10.23 2.40
N LEU A 57 7.66 -8.96 2.03
CA LEU A 57 8.83 -8.08 1.93
C LEU A 57 9.45 -7.74 3.28
N ASP A 58 8.64 -7.56 4.33
CA ASP A 58 9.14 -7.33 5.68
C ASP A 58 9.95 -8.55 6.17
N ARG A 59 9.43 -9.76 5.92
CA ARG A 59 10.11 -11.02 6.27
C ARG A 59 11.40 -11.25 5.49
N HIS A 60 11.46 -10.85 4.22
CA HIS A 60 12.58 -11.11 3.32
C HIS A 60 13.48 -9.89 3.06
N GLY A 61 13.45 -8.87 3.93
CA GLY A 61 14.36 -7.72 3.81
C GLY A 61 14.20 -6.94 2.49
N GLU A 62 12.96 -6.81 2.00
CA GLU A 62 12.62 -6.10 0.77
C GLU A 62 13.05 -6.79 -0.54
N ASP A 63 13.40 -8.08 -0.51
CA ASP A 63 13.67 -8.90 -1.68
C ASP A 63 12.43 -9.04 -2.59
N GLY A 64 12.29 -8.12 -3.56
CA GLY A 64 11.19 -8.12 -4.53
C GLY A 64 11.05 -9.43 -5.32
N SER A 65 12.16 -10.13 -5.57
CA SER A 65 12.18 -11.39 -6.31
C SER A 65 11.50 -12.55 -5.57
N LYS A 66 11.66 -12.63 -4.25
CA LYS A 66 11.03 -13.70 -3.43
C LYS A 66 9.52 -13.50 -3.29
N CYS A 67 9.06 -12.26 -3.43
CA CYS A 67 7.66 -11.88 -3.30
C CYS A 67 7.01 -11.57 -4.66
N ALA A 68 7.65 -11.95 -5.78
CA ALA A 68 7.19 -11.65 -7.13
C ALA A 68 5.82 -12.28 -7.46
N GLU A 69 5.54 -13.47 -6.93
CA GLU A 69 4.23 -14.12 -7.12
C GLU A 69 3.11 -13.33 -6.44
N LEU A 70 3.32 -12.93 -5.18
CA LEU A 70 2.39 -12.06 -4.43
C LEU A 70 2.25 -10.68 -5.08
N ARG A 71 3.34 -10.16 -5.66
CA ARG A 71 3.32 -8.92 -6.44
C ARG A 71 2.36 -9.01 -7.62
N ARG A 72 2.45 -10.08 -8.41
CA ARG A 72 1.54 -10.31 -9.54
C ARG A 72 0.09 -10.45 -9.08
N GLY A 73 -0.15 -11.13 -7.96
CA GLY A 73 -1.48 -11.25 -7.35
C GLY A 73 -2.04 -9.89 -6.91
N PHE A 74 -1.21 -9.05 -6.29
CA PHE A 74 -1.56 -7.68 -5.90
C PHE A 74 -1.89 -6.80 -7.11
N GLU A 75 -1.05 -6.81 -8.15
CA GLU A 75 -1.26 -6.02 -9.37
C GLU A 75 -2.49 -6.46 -10.18
N GLY A 76 -2.84 -7.75 -10.11
CA GLY A 76 -4.03 -8.29 -10.76
C GLY A 76 -5.35 -8.04 -10.00
N ARG A 77 -5.29 -7.90 -8.67
CA ARG A 77 -6.48 -7.64 -7.82
C ARG A 77 -6.71 -6.15 -7.58
N CYS A 78 -5.68 -5.32 -7.71
CA CYS A 78 -5.77 -3.89 -7.43
C CYS A 78 -5.83 -3.06 -8.71
N PRO A 79 -6.59 -1.94 -8.70
CA PRO A 79 -6.48 -0.94 -9.75
C PRO A 79 -5.04 -0.41 -9.86
N GLN A 80 -4.55 -0.26 -11.09
CA GLN A 80 -3.18 0.21 -11.37
C GLN A 80 -2.85 1.56 -10.71
N GLN A 81 -3.86 2.44 -10.57
CA GLN A 81 -3.70 3.72 -9.86
C GLN A 81 -3.42 3.53 -8.36
N TRP A 82 -4.07 2.55 -7.74
CA TRP A 82 -3.85 2.23 -6.32
C TRP A 82 -2.51 1.57 -6.10
N VAL A 83 -2.09 0.66 -6.98
CA VAL A 83 -0.75 0.04 -6.94
C VAL A 83 0.32 1.13 -6.91
N LYS A 84 0.27 2.07 -7.86
CA LYS A 84 1.20 3.21 -7.92
C LYS A 84 1.18 4.06 -6.66
N TYR A 85 0.00 4.35 -6.12
CA TYR A 85 -0.14 5.10 -4.87
C TYR A 85 0.49 4.37 -3.68
N PHE A 86 0.21 3.07 -3.55
CA PHE A 86 0.71 2.24 -2.45
C PHE A 86 2.23 2.07 -2.49
N ASP A 87 2.82 1.90 -3.67
CA ASP A 87 4.27 1.82 -3.84
C ASP A 87 4.95 3.12 -3.39
N LYS A 88 4.46 4.27 -3.85
CA LYS A 88 4.96 5.59 -3.43
C LYS A 88 4.83 5.79 -1.93
N ARG A 89 3.69 5.40 -1.34
CA ARG A 89 3.46 5.53 0.10
C ARG A 89 4.45 4.69 0.92
N ARG A 90 4.77 3.47 0.47
CA ARG A 90 5.76 2.64 1.15
C ARG A 90 7.16 3.23 1.06
N ASP A 91 7.57 3.68 -0.13
CA ASP A 91 8.87 4.31 -0.32
C ASP A 91 9.05 5.54 0.58
N PHE A 92 8.01 6.39 0.62
CA PHE A 92 7.96 7.54 1.52
C PHE A 92 8.07 7.13 3.00
N LEU A 93 7.36 6.08 3.44
CA LEU A 93 7.44 5.61 4.83
C LEU A 93 8.84 5.08 5.17
N LYS A 94 9.53 4.42 4.24
CA LYS A 94 10.91 3.98 4.42
C LYS A 94 11.86 5.16 4.53
N TYR A 95 11.72 6.14 3.64
CA TYR A 95 12.53 7.35 3.68
C TYR A 95 12.32 8.12 4.99
N LYS A 96 11.07 8.30 5.41
CA LYS A 96 10.73 8.91 6.70
C LYS A 96 11.37 8.16 7.87
N LYS A 97 11.30 6.82 7.87
CA LYS A 97 11.94 5.98 8.90
C LYS A 97 13.46 6.17 8.93
N LYS A 98 14.12 6.27 7.76
CA LYS A 98 15.56 6.56 7.67
C LYS A 98 15.89 7.91 8.27
N LEU A 99 15.17 8.97 7.90
CA LEU A 99 15.36 10.31 8.49
C LEU A 99 15.16 10.34 10.01
N GLU A 100 14.16 9.62 10.52
CA GLU A 100 13.91 9.50 11.96
C GLU A 100 15.02 8.71 12.68
N THR A 101 15.66 7.75 12.00
CA THR A 101 16.72 6.89 12.57
C THR A 101 18.10 7.54 12.49
N GLU A 102 18.42 8.16 11.36
CA GLU A 102 19.74 8.75 11.07
C GLU A 102 19.86 10.19 11.58
N GLY A 103 18.74 10.80 12.00
CA GLY A 103 18.70 12.19 12.43
C GLY A 103 18.85 13.17 11.26
N TYR A 104 18.26 14.36 11.40
CA TYR A 104 18.43 15.42 10.43
C TYR A 104 19.86 15.96 10.53
N GLY A 105 20.75 15.51 9.64
CA GLY A 105 22.01 16.19 9.37
C GLY A 105 21.74 17.44 8.53
N PRO A 106 22.03 18.67 9.02
CA PRO A 106 22.03 19.84 8.16
C PRO A 106 22.98 19.55 6.97
N PRO A 107 22.65 19.95 5.73
CA PRO A 107 23.65 19.96 4.69
C PRO A 107 24.79 20.84 5.21
N GLU A 108 25.97 20.25 5.39
CA GLU A 108 27.16 20.99 5.78
C GLU A 108 27.24 22.22 4.89
N ALA A 109 27.26 23.39 5.52
CA ALA A 109 27.31 24.68 4.87
C ALA A 109 28.42 24.62 3.82
N ALA A 110 28.02 24.55 2.55
CA ALA A 110 28.94 24.59 1.43
C ALA A 110 29.68 25.91 1.53
N GLY A 111 30.90 25.84 2.09
CA GLY A 111 31.84 26.92 2.14
C GLY A 111 32.04 27.44 0.72
N LYS A 112 31.51 28.62 0.46
CA LYS A 112 31.95 29.47 -0.64
C LYS A 112 32.74 30.59 0.01
N SER A 113 34.06 30.39 -0.01
CA SER A 113 35.07 31.40 0.27
C SER A 113 35.11 32.46 -0.83
#